data_AF-A0A2E5JM55-F1
#
_entry.id   AF-A0A2E5JM55-F1
#
_cell.length_a   1.000
_cell.length_b   1.000
_cell.length_c   1.000
_cell.angle_alpha   90.00
_cell.angle_beta   90.00
_cell.angle_gamma   90.00
#
_symmetry.space_group_name_H-M   'P 1'
#
loop_
_entity.id
_entity.type
_entity.pdbx_description
1 polymer ?
#
loop_
_entity_poly.entity_id
_entity_poly.type
_entity_poly.pdbx_seq_one_letter_code
_entity_poly.pdbx_strand_id
1 'polypeptide(L)'
;MSKIELRTIKVFGGASKKLVSELEVDELSMDLTLMEFLRLKKVPVASSCYGEGVCRKCIVKVEETEVLSCMMTIKHFLNNHEPVVLISYL
;
A
#
# COMPACT_ATOMS: atom_id res chain seq x y z
N MET A 1 -16.19 4.07 -23.42
CA MET A 1 -16.06 2.73 -22.80
C MET A 1 -14.65 2.64 -22.25
N SER A 2 -14.48 2.98 -20.97
CA SER A 2 -13.16 2.99 -20.32
C SER A 2 -12.69 1.55 -20.16
N LYS A 3 -11.50 1.24 -20.67
CA LYS A 3 -10.81 -0.02 -20.40
C LYS A 3 -10.58 -0.08 -18.88
N ILE A 4 -11.20 -1.05 -18.21
CA ILE A 4 -10.86 -1.36 -16.82
C ILE A 4 -9.46 -1.98 -16.87
N GLU A 5 -8.42 -1.17 -16.71
CA GLU A 5 -7.07 -1.68 -16.43
C GLU A 5 -7.06 -2.18 -14.99
N LEU A 6 -7.20 -3.50 -14.82
CA LEU A 6 -6.98 -4.15 -13.54
C LEU A 6 -5.50 -3.96 -13.15
N ARG A 7 -5.25 -3.08 -12.18
CA ARG A 7 -3.92 -2.89 -11.60
C ARG A 7 -3.84 -3.68 -10.30
N THR A 8 -2.81 -4.49 -10.14
CA THR A 8 -2.64 -5.37 -8.96
C THR A 8 -1.44 -4.93 -8.14
N ILE A 9 -1.60 -4.82 -6.82
CA ILE A 9 -0.52 -4.56 -5.87
C ILE A 9 -0.12 -5.86 -5.18
N LYS A 10 1.16 -6.21 -5.26
CA LYS A 10 1.73 -7.38 -4.58
C LYS A 10 2.25 -6.98 -3.20
N VAL A 11 1.78 -7.66 -2.17
CA VAL A 11 2.19 -7.42 -0.78
C VAL A 11 3.08 -8.55 -0.32
N PHE A 12 4.28 -8.22 0.15
CA PHE A 12 5.23 -9.19 0.68
C PHE A 12 5.48 -8.96 2.16
N GLY A 13 5.73 -10.06 2.88
CA GLY A 13 6.26 -9.99 4.23
C GLY A 13 7.72 -9.52 4.20
N GLY A 14 8.04 -8.47 4.93
CA GLY A 14 9.38 -7.89 4.98
C GLY A 14 10.41 -8.86 5.57
N ALA A 15 10.00 -9.67 6.55
CA ALA A 15 10.86 -10.63 7.22
C ALA A 15 10.94 -11.96 6.44
N SER A 16 9.80 -12.48 5.99
CA SER A 16 9.72 -13.77 5.29
C SER A 16 10.09 -13.70 3.81
N LYS A 17 10.03 -12.50 3.20
CA LYS A 17 10.11 -12.26 1.75
C LYS A 17 9.09 -13.04 0.92
N LYS A 18 8.05 -13.59 1.57
CA LYS A 18 6.98 -14.33 0.90
C LYS A 18 5.88 -13.39 0.46
N LEU A 19 5.26 -13.74 -0.67
CA LEU A 19 4.03 -13.10 -1.11
C LEU A 19 2.93 -13.39 -0.08
N VAL A 20 2.39 -12.34 0.51
CA VAL A 20 1.31 -12.39 1.50
C VAL A 20 -0.05 -12.23 0.81
N SER A 21 -0.12 -11.34 -0.18
CA SER A 21 -1.37 -11.08 -0.91
C SER A 21 -1.13 -10.41 -2.26
N GLU A 22 -2.06 -10.61 -3.19
CA GLU A 22 -2.18 -9.81 -4.41
C GLU A 22 -3.52 -9.07 -4.37
N LEU A 23 -3.46 -7.74 -4.45
CA LEU A 23 -4.59 -6.87 -4.20
C LEU A 23 -5.02 -6.19 -5.50
N GLU A 24 -6.22 -6.48 -5.95
CA GLU A 24 -6.83 -5.79 -7.08
C GLU A 24 -7.21 -4.35 -6.68
N VAL A 25 -6.80 -3.40 -7.51
CA VAL A 25 -7.10 -1.98 -7.40
C VAL A 25 -8.21 -1.64 -8.38
N ASP A 26 -9.33 -1.15 -7.86
CA ASP A 26 -10.41 -0.55 -8.64
C ASP A 26 -10.21 0.97 -8.79
N GLU A 27 -10.92 1.58 -9.74
CA GLU A 27 -10.82 3.03 -9.98
C GLU A 27 -11.25 3.88 -8.77
N LEU A 28 -12.18 3.38 -7.96
CA LEU A 28 -12.68 4.08 -6.76
C LEU A 28 -11.62 4.13 -5.65
N SER A 29 -10.68 3.19 -5.65
CA SER A 29 -9.59 3.09 -4.69
C SER A 29 -8.41 4.01 -5.01
N MET A 30 -8.39 4.67 -6.17
CA MET A 30 -7.24 5.45 -6.65
C MET A 30 -6.92 6.66 -5.75
N ASP A 31 -7.94 7.27 -5.16
CA ASP A 31 -7.79 8.43 -4.29
C ASP A 31 -7.56 8.06 -2.82
N LEU A 32 -7.67 6.76 -2.47
CA LEU A 32 -7.32 6.28 -1.14
C LEU A 32 -5.82 6.37 -0.91
N THR A 33 -5.43 6.60 0.34
CA THR A 33 -4.04 6.40 0.76
C THR A 33 -3.71 4.91 0.73
N LEU A 34 -2.43 4.57 0.57
CA LEU A 34 -1.95 3.19 0.59
C LEU A 34 -2.30 2.53 1.92
N MET A 35 -2.25 3.26 3.05
CA MET A 35 -2.68 2.77 4.35
C MET A 35 -4.18 2.40 4.37
N GLU A 36 -5.05 3.26 3.87
CA GLU A 36 -6.50 3.00 3.85
C GLU A 36 -6.84 1.83 2.95
N PHE A 37 -6.23 1.77 1.76
CA PHE A 37 -6.41 0.67 0.83
C PHE A 37 -5.96 -0.67 1.42
N LEU A 38 -4.77 -0.73 2.03
CA LEU A 38 -4.27 -1.95 2.68
C LEU A 38 -5.21 -2.41 3.80
N ARG A 39 -5.70 -1.48 4.63
CA ARG A 39 -6.68 -1.79 5.68
C ARG A 39 -8.02 -2.28 5.11
N LEU A 40 -8.51 -1.66 4.03
CA LEU A 40 -9.73 -2.06 3.34
C LEU A 40 -9.62 -3.50 2.81
N LYS A 41 -8.44 -3.86 2.27
CA LYS A 41 -8.11 -5.22 1.83
C LYS A 41 -7.68 -6.16 2.98
N LYS A 42 -7.89 -5.75 4.23
CA LYS A 42 -7.59 -6.52 5.46
C LYS A 42 -6.12 -6.89 5.63
N VAL A 43 -5.20 -6.15 4.99
CA VAL A 43 -3.77 -6.24 5.26
C VAL A 43 -3.49 -5.39 6.50
N PRO A 44 -2.98 -5.98 7.59
CA PRO A 44 -2.75 -5.23 8.82
C PRO A 44 -1.65 -4.20 8.57
N VAL A 45 -1.94 -2.94 8.91
CA VAL A 45 -0.95 -1.86 8.90
C VAL A 45 -1.00 -1.09 10.21
N ALA A 46 0.14 -0.98 10.89
CA ALA A 46 0.23 -0.24 12.14
C ALA A 46 -0.08 1.25 11.94
N SER A 47 -1.07 1.78 12.65
CA SER A 47 -1.43 3.21 12.59
C SER A 47 -2.01 3.68 13.92
N SER A 48 -1.72 4.91 14.33
CA SER A 48 -2.28 5.49 15.56
C SER A 48 -2.47 7.02 15.52
N CYS A 49 -2.42 7.64 14.35
CA CYS A 49 -2.65 9.09 14.18
C CYS A 49 -3.63 9.41 13.06
N TYR A 50 -4.54 8.48 12.74
CA TYR A 50 -5.59 8.69 11.73
C TYR A 50 -5.08 9.17 10.35
N GLY A 51 -3.83 8.84 9.99
CA GLY A 51 -3.23 9.22 8.71
C GLY A 51 -2.49 10.55 8.69
N GLU A 52 -2.35 11.24 9.83
CA GLU A 52 -1.63 12.52 9.93
C GLU A 52 -0.09 12.41 9.85
N GLY A 53 0.46 11.20 9.74
CA GLY A 53 1.91 10.94 9.64
C GLY A 53 2.72 11.15 10.93
N VAL A 54 2.18 11.83 11.94
CA VAL A 54 2.90 12.15 13.19
C VAL A 54 3.30 10.91 14.01
N CYS A 55 2.54 9.80 13.93
CA CYS A 55 2.90 8.59 14.68
C CYS A 55 4.08 7.81 14.07
N ARG A 56 4.36 7.99 12.77
CA ARG A 56 5.39 7.27 12.01
C ARG A 56 5.35 5.74 12.13
N LYS A 57 4.14 5.15 12.28
CA LYS A 57 3.98 3.69 12.45
C LYS A 57 3.65 2.92 11.17
N CYS A 58 2.98 3.57 10.22
CA CYS A 58 2.47 2.94 8.99
C CYS A 58 3.56 2.84 7.90
N ILE A 59 4.79 2.53 8.32
CA ILE A 59 5.94 2.43 7.44
C ILE A 59 5.81 1.17 6.59
N VAL A 60 5.97 1.34 5.29
CA VAL A 60 6.09 0.26 4.31
C VAL A 60 7.31 0.53 3.45
N LYS A 61 7.88 -0.53 2.87
CA LYS A 61 8.90 -0.37 1.84
C LYS A 61 8.26 -0.42 0.48
N VAL A 62 8.54 0.60 -0.31
CA VAL A 62 8.26 0.66 -1.74
C VAL A 62 9.63 0.64 -2.41
N GLU A 63 9.89 -0.42 -3.17
CA GLU A 63 11.22 -0.71 -3.73
C GLU A 63 12.28 -0.75 -2.60
N GLU A 64 13.21 0.21 -2.59
CA GLU A 64 14.28 0.33 -1.60
C GLU A 64 14.04 1.44 -0.56
N THR A 65 12.93 2.16 -0.65
CA THR A 65 12.64 3.33 0.21
C THR A 65 11.55 3.03 1.24
N GLU A 66 11.77 3.46 2.48
CA GLU A 66 10.75 3.45 3.52
C GLU A 66 9.84 4.68 3.41
N VAL A 67 8.54 4.43 3.29
CA VAL A 67 7.53 5.48 3.13
C VAL A 67 6.41 5.30 4.16
N LEU A 68 5.81 6.42 4.57
CA LEU A 68 4.58 6.41 5.36
C LEU A 68 3.41 6.14 4.41
N SER A 69 2.82 4.95 4.49
CA SER A 69 1.70 4.55 3.62
C SER A 69 0.47 5.46 3.73
N CYS A 70 0.31 6.21 4.83
CA CYS A 70 -0.76 7.20 4.96
C CYS A 70 -0.53 8.51 4.19
N MET A 71 0.68 8.76 3.69
CA MET A 71 1.03 9.99 2.96
C MET A 71 1.10 9.78 1.44
N MET A 72 0.82 8.57 0.98
CA MET A 72 0.94 8.18 -0.43
C MET A 72 -0.41 7.66 -0.91
N THR A 73 -0.98 8.26 -1.96
CA THR A 73 -2.21 7.75 -2.58
C THR A 73 -1.91 6.57 -3.50
N ILE A 74 -2.89 5.69 -3.72
CA ILE A 74 -2.76 4.56 -4.65
C ILE A 74 -2.44 5.05 -6.07
N LYS A 75 -3.09 6.13 -6.52
CA LYS A 75 -2.78 6.76 -7.80
C LYS A 75 -1.32 7.21 -7.90
N HIS A 76 -0.80 7.86 -6.86
CA HIS A 76 0.61 8.27 -6.85
C HIS A 76 1.53 7.05 -6.86
N PHE A 77 1.24 6.06 -6.01
CA PHE A 77 2.01 4.83 -5.89
C PHE A 77 2.13 4.10 -7.24
N LEU A 78 1.00 3.81 -7.89
CA LEU A 78 0.96 3.04 -9.14
C LEU A 78 1.59 3.76 -10.35
N ASN A 79 1.70 5.09 -10.30
CA ASN A 79 2.26 5.87 -11.42
C ASN A 79 3.78 6.07 -11.30
N ASN A 80 4.34 5.93 -10.10
CA ASN A 80 5.73 6.28 -9.82
C ASN A 80 6.59 5.10 -9.36
N HIS A 81 5.97 3.97 -9.02
CA HIS A 81 6.65 2.82 -8.45
C HIS A 81 6.17 1.51 -9.06
N GLU A 82 7.00 0.47 -8.92
CA GLU A 82 6.49 -0.89 -9.07
C GLU A 82 5.41 -1.17 -8.02
N PRO A 83 4.32 -1.87 -8.38
CA PRO A 83 3.19 -2.10 -7.48
C PRO A 83 3.49 -3.21 -6.47
N VAL A 84 4.61 -3.08 -5.75
CA VAL A 84 5.13 -4.01 -4.75
C VAL A 84 5.30 -3.26 -3.43
N VAL A 85 4.75 -3.82 -2.36
CA VAL A 85 4.85 -3.27 -1.02
C VAL A 85 5.41 -4.33 -0.09
N LEU A 86 6.46 -4.01 0.67
CA LEU A 86 6.92 -4.88 1.76
C LEU A 86 6.50 -4.32 3.12
N ILE A 87 5.94 -5.19 3.95
CA ILE A 87 5.47 -4.85 5.29
C ILE A 87 6.40 -5.50 6.32
N SER A 88 7.16 -4.68 7.05
CA SER A 88 8.27 -5.15 7.90
C SER A 88 7.87 -6.11 9.03
N TYR A 89 6.61 -6.12 9.45
CA TYR A 89 6.09 -6.94 10.56
C TYR A 89 5.25 -8.15 10.10
N LEU A 90 5.23 -8.43 8.79
CA LEU A 90 4.68 -9.66 8.18
C LEU A 90 5.81 -10.45 7.49
#